data_AF-A0A4C1XUK8-F1
#
_entry.id   AF-A0A4C1XUK8-F1
#
_cell.length_a   1.000
_cell.length_b   1.000
_cell.length_c   1.000
_cell.angle_alpha   90.00
_cell.angle_beta   90.00
_cell.angle_gamma   90.00
#
_symmetry.space_group_name_H-M   'P 1'
#
loop_
_entity.id
_entity.type
_entity.pdbx_description
1 polymer ?
#
loop_
_entity_poly.entity_id
_entity_poly.type
_entity_poly.pdbx_seq_one_letter_code
_entity_poly.pdbx_strand_id
1 'polypeptide(L)'
;MDIVAEGREVRPFWVRAHAGTAGNKRADELAEERRPQKENGSGLRSFSAVVRQKVIKAASLEEWQQRYTEGGTGEITKCFFPRVEEAYRILSRVTMTPLLAQTLTRHCGFAQYLNRFKLKDSPYCACAPDKVQDVLHVLEECPIFGRECAETEAGTGVVVARHGFPGLLSDEKSRVIF
;
A
#
# COMPACT_ATOMS: atom_id res chain seq x y z
N MET A 1 -27.05 45.26 -13.46
CA MET A 1 -27.16 45.11 -12.00
C MET A 1 -26.57 46.35 -11.39
N ASP A 2 -27.43 47.29 -11.01
CA ASP A 2 -27.02 48.58 -10.45
C ASP A 2 -26.98 48.45 -8.93
N ILE A 3 -25.84 48.75 -8.32
CA ILE A 3 -25.67 48.71 -6.87
C ILE A 3 -25.80 50.14 -6.38
N VAL A 4 -26.82 50.42 -5.57
CA VAL A 4 -27.03 51.74 -4.95
C VAL A 4 -26.58 51.66 -3.50
N ALA A 5 -25.57 52.45 -3.14
CA ALA A 5 -25.15 52.67 -1.77
C ALA A 5 -24.97 54.19 -1.56
N GLU A 6 -25.48 54.71 -0.44
CA GLU A 6 -25.40 56.13 -0.06
C GLU A 6 -25.89 57.13 -1.14
N GLY A 7 -26.96 56.77 -1.86
CA GLY A 7 -27.59 57.66 -2.85
C GLY A 7 -26.77 57.88 -4.13
N ARG A 8 -25.73 57.07 -4.38
CA ARG A 8 -24.97 57.06 -5.63
C ARG A 8 -25.23 55.77 -6.39
N GLU A 9 -25.63 55.89 -7.65
CA GLU A 9 -25.76 54.75 -8.55
C GLU A 9 -24.36 54.33 -9.02
N VAL A 10 -23.96 53.10 -8.71
CA VAL A 10 -22.68 52.54 -9.14
C VAL A 10 -22.92 51.38 -10.11
N ARG A 11 -22.22 51.42 -11.25
CA ARG A 11 -22.24 50.37 -12.26
C ARG A 11 -20.89 49.66 -12.31
N PRO A 12 -20.79 48.41 -11.83
CA PRO A 12 -19.55 47.66 -11.93
C PRO A 12 -19.35 47.16 -13.37
N PHE A 13 -18.12 47.31 -13.87
CA PHE A 13 -17.68 46.71 -15.12
C PHE A 13 -16.48 45.81 -14.86
N TRP A 14 -16.45 44.66 -15.51
CA TRP A 14 -15.30 43.77 -15.45
C TRP A 14 -14.28 44.15 -16.53
N VAL A 15 -13.01 44.23 -16.13
CA VAL A 15 -11.89 44.46 -17.04
C VAL A 15 -10.93 43.29 -16.93
N ARG A 16 -10.46 42.78 -18.08
CA ARG A 16 -9.49 41.68 -18.12
C ARG A 16 -8.12 42.14 -17.59
N ALA A 17 -7.53 41.32 -16.71
CA ALA A 17 -6.16 41.51 -16.27
C ALA A 17 -5.17 41.50 -17.46
N HIS A 18 -4.11 42.30 -17.37
CA HIS A 18 -3.04 42.40 -18.39
C HIS A 18 -3.47 42.82 -19.81
N ALA A 19 -4.67 43.38 -19.98
CA ALA A 19 -5.20 43.83 -21.27
C ALA A 19 -4.70 45.23 -21.72
N GLY A 20 -3.67 45.79 -21.08
CA GLY A 20 -3.11 47.08 -21.47
C GLY A 20 -3.70 48.31 -20.78
N THR A 21 -4.84 48.20 -20.10
CA THR A 21 -5.52 49.33 -19.44
C THR A 21 -4.68 49.92 -18.31
N ALA A 22 -4.26 51.18 -18.45
CA ALA A 22 -3.32 51.83 -17.54
C ALA A 22 -3.79 51.83 -16.07
N GLY A 23 -5.07 52.12 -15.83
CA GLY A 23 -5.63 52.11 -14.47
C GLY A 23 -5.66 50.73 -13.82
N ASN A 24 -5.97 49.67 -14.59
CA ASN A 24 -5.97 48.30 -14.09
C ASN A 24 -4.55 47.81 -13.79
N LYS A 25 -3.60 48.12 -14.69
CA LYS A 25 -2.18 47.83 -14.46
C LYS A 25 -1.66 48.50 -13.20
N ARG A 26 -2.01 49.77 -12.99
CA ARG A 26 -1.58 50.50 -11.79
C ARG A 26 -2.20 49.93 -10.51
N ALA A 27 -3.47 49.52 -10.56
CA ALA A 27 -4.12 48.84 -9.45
C ALA A 27 -3.46 47.50 -9.12
N ASP A 28 -3.12 46.71 -10.15
CA ASP A 28 -2.40 45.43 -10.01
C ASP A 28 -0.99 45.63 -9.42
N GLU A 29 -0.23 46.63 -9.91
CA GLU A 29 1.09 46.99 -9.37
C GLU A 29 1.02 47.33 -7.88
N LEU A 30 0.05 48.16 -7.48
CA LEU A 30 -0.14 48.56 -6.09
C LEU A 30 -0.58 47.40 -5.20
N ALA A 31 -1.38 46.48 -5.73
CA ALA A 31 -1.77 45.26 -5.02
C ALA A 31 -0.57 44.33 -4.80
N GLU A 32 0.31 44.19 -5.78
CA GLU A 32 1.53 43.38 -5.68
C GLU A 32 2.57 44.04 -4.75
N GLU A 33 2.71 45.36 -4.78
CA GLU A 33 3.60 46.10 -3.87
C GLU A 33 3.18 45.98 -2.39
N ARG A 34 1.87 45.92 -2.14
CA ARG A 34 1.31 45.72 -0.79
C ARG A 34 1.17 44.26 -0.41
N ARG A 35 1.55 43.34 -1.28
CA ARG A 35 1.55 41.92 -0.96
C ARG A 35 2.55 41.70 0.18
N PRO A 36 2.12 41.16 1.33
CA PRO A 36 3.04 40.90 2.42
C PRO A 36 4.17 40.03 1.88
N GLN A 37 5.41 40.50 2.01
CA GLN A 37 6.55 39.65 1.71
C GLN A 37 6.40 38.42 2.58
N LYS A 38 6.37 37.25 1.96
CA LYS A 38 6.59 36.01 2.71
C LYS A 38 7.90 36.25 3.44
N GLU A 39 7.86 36.26 4.76
CA GLU A 39 9.06 36.07 5.54
C GLU A 39 9.69 34.80 5.01
N ASN A 40 10.72 34.95 4.19
CA ASN A 40 11.62 33.87 3.86
C ASN A 40 12.30 33.59 5.18
N GLY A 41 11.70 32.71 5.98
CA GLY A 41 12.23 32.24 7.24
C GLY A 41 13.66 31.79 7.00
N SER A 42 14.59 32.69 7.32
CA SER A 42 16.02 32.47 7.31
C SER A 42 16.30 31.51 8.45
N GLY A 43 16.21 30.21 8.17
CA GLY A 43 16.48 29.18 9.16
C GLY A 43 16.24 27.75 8.70
N LEU A 44 15.26 27.48 7.83
CA LEU A 44 15.12 26.14 7.25
C LEU A 44 15.98 26.03 6.00
N ARG A 45 17.16 25.44 6.19
CA ARG A 45 18.00 24.80 5.18
C ARG A 45 17.17 24.42 3.96
N SER A 46 17.43 25.07 2.83
CA SER A 46 16.89 24.71 1.52
C SER A 46 17.34 23.30 1.17
N PHE A 47 16.69 22.30 1.75
CA PHE A 47 16.77 20.96 1.24
C PHE A 47 16.08 20.96 -0.12
N SER A 48 16.66 20.31 -1.12
CA SER A 48 15.95 20.12 -2.37
C SER A 48 14.63 19.40 -2.08
N ALA A 49 13.59 19.70 -2.85
CA ALA A 49 12.28 19.04 -2.68
C ALA A 49 12.41 17.50 -2.65
N VAL A 50 13.40 16.98 -3.39
CA VAL A 50 13.80 15.57 -3.41
C VAL A 50 14.23 15.07 -2.02
N VAL A 51 15.04 15.81 -1.28
CA VAL A 51 15.48 15.38 0.07
C VAL A 51 14.30 15.40 1.04
N ARG A 52 13.45 16.43 1.01
CA ARG A 52 12.23 16.45 1.83
C ARG A 52 11.31 15.27 1.52
N GLN A 53 11.10 14.98 0.23
CA GLN A 53 10.27 13.85 -0.20
C GLN A 53 10.83 12.51 0.26
N LYS A 54 12.16 12.32 0.22
CA LYS A 54 12.81 11.10 0.71
C LYS A 54 12.63 10.93 2.21
N VAL A 55 12.81 11.99 2.99
CA VAL A 55 12.63 11.95 4.46
C VAL A 55 11.19 11.60 4.82
N ILE A 56 10.21 12.25 4.18
CA ILE A 56 8.79 11.96 4.43
C ILE A 56 8.46 10.51 4.06
N LYS A 57 8.90 10.03 2.90
CA LYS A 57 8.66 8.63 2.49
C LYS A 57 9.27 7.63 3.48
N ALA A 58 10.49 7.88 3.95
CA ALA A 58 11.15 7.01 4.91
C ALA A 58 10.38 6.96 6.23
N ALA A 59 9.99 8.12 6.78
CA ALA A 59 9.20 8.18 8.01
C ALA A 59 7.83 7.50 7.87
N SER A 60 7.12 7.72 6.75
CA SER A 60 5.84 7.07 6.50
C SER A 60 5.96 5.55 6.35
N LEU A 61 7.04 5.05 5.74
CA LEU A 61 7.29 3.61 5.63
C LEU A 61 7.62 2.99 6.99
N GLU A 62 8.38 3.69 7.84
CA GLU A 62 8.70 3.25 9.19
C GLU A 62 7.45 3.16 10.07
N GLU A 63 6.60 4.20 10.07
CA GLU A 63 5.34 4.19 10.79
C GLU A 63 4.40 3.09 10.28
N TRP A 64 4.35 2.88 8.95
CA TRP A 64 3.56 1.80 8.38
C TRP A 64 4.08 0.42 8.81
N GLN A 65 5.40 0.22 8.78
CA GLN A 65 6.02 -1.02 9.25
C GLN A 65 5.75 -1.27 10.73
N GLN A 66 5.80 -0.23 11.56
CA GLN A 66 5.50 -0.33 12.98
C GLN A 66 4.06 -0.81 13.20
N ARG A 67 3.07 -0.12 12.60
CA ARG A 67 1.65 -0.51 12.69
C ARG A 67 1.40 -1.91 12.13
N TYR A 68 2.09 -2.26 11.05
CA TYR A 68 2.00 -3.59 10.45
C TYR A 68 2.52 -4.67 11.40
N THR A 69 3.61 -4.42 12.11
CA THR A 69 4.20 -5.37 13.05
C THR A 69 3.36 -5.49 14.32
N GLU A 70 2.90 -4.37 14.88
CA GLU A 70 2.17 -4.31 16.16
C GLU A 70 0.68 -4.66 16.05
N GLY A 71 0.06 -4.46 14.89
CA GLY A 71 -1.38 -4.72 14.71
C GLY A 71 -1.69 -6.22 14.77
N GLY A 72 -2.86 -6.63 15.28
CA GLY A 72 -3.21 -8.06 15.41
C GLY A 72 -3.80 -8.74 14.16
N THR A 73 -3.79 -8.07 13.01
CA THR A 73 -4.40 -8.56 11.76
C THR A 73 -3.36 -8.97 10.73
N GLY A 74 -3.72 -9.88 9.82
CA GLY A 74 -2.84 -10.28 8.71
C GLY A 74 -1.66 -11.14 9.12
N GLU A 75 -1.73 -11.85 10.25
CA GLU A 75 -0.64 -12.69 10.77
C GLU A 75 -0.05 -13.65 9.73
N ILE A 76 -0.89 -14.29 8.91
CA ILE A 76 -0.40 -15.16 7.84
C ILE A 76 0.33 -14.37 6.74
N THR A 77 -0.21 -13.24 6.30
CA THR A 77 0.50 -12.36 5.36
C THR A 77 1.86 -11.94 5.92
N LYS A 78 1.97 -11.64 7.21
CA LYS A 78 3.25 -11.26 7.86
C LYS A 78 4.26 -12.40 7.89
N CYS A 79 3.81 -13.64 8.03
CA CYS A 79 4.68 -14.81 7.96
C CYS A 79 5.39 -14.91 6.61
N PHE A 80 4.72 -14.52 5.52
CA PHE A 80 5.30 -14.50 4.17
C PHE A 80 6.02 -13.19 3.87
N PHE A 81 5.48 -12.06 4.32
CA PHE A 81 5.99 -10.72 4.04
C PHE A 81 6.21 -9.93 5.34
N PRO A 82 7.30 -10.16 6.06
CA PRO A 82 7.55 -9.43 7.31
C PRO A 82 7.79 -7.93 7.07
N ARG A 83 8.25 -7.55 5.86
CA ARG A 83 8.48 -6.16 5.47
C ARG A 83 7.38 -5.62 4.58
N VAL A 84 6.75 -4.52 5.00
CA VAL A 84 5.61 -3.91 4.30
C VAL A 84 5.98 -3.36 2.93
N GLU A 85 7.19 -2.83 2.78
CA GLU A 85 7.70 -2.33 1.50
C GLU A 85 7.80 -3.46 0.46
N GLU A 86 8.28 -4.64 0.89
CA GLU A 86 8.38 -5.81 0.03
C GLU A 86 7.00 -6.38 -0.32
N ALA A 87 6.12 -6.50 0.69
CA ALA A 87 4.73 -6.90 0.49
C ALA A 87 4.06 -6.02 -0.57
N TYR A 88 4.15 -4.70 -0.42
CA TYR A 88 3.56 -3.75 -1.34
C TYR A 88 4.16 -3.85 -2.74
N ARG A 89 5.50 -3.93 -2.85
CA ARG A 89 6.20 -4.04 -4.14
C ARG A 89 5.79 -5.27 -4.94
N ILE A 90 5.61 -6.42 -4.27
CA ILE A 90 5.27 -7.69 -4.91
C ILE A 90 3.78 -7.77 -5.17
N LEU A 91 2.94 -7.59 -4.14
CA LEU A 91 1.49 -7.78 -4.24
C LEU A 91 0.81 -6.73 -5.14
N SER A 92 1.38 -5.53 -5.30
CA SER A 92 0.86 -4.53 -6.26
C SER A 92 1.02 -4.93 -7.72
N ARG A 93 1.84 -5.96 -8.02
CA ARG A 93 2.13 -6.46 -9.36
C ARG A 93 1.58 -7.85 -9.62
N VAL A 94 0.89 -8.45 -8.65
CA VAL A 94 0.30 -9.78 -8.73
C VAL A 94 -1.20 -9.63 -8.91
N THR A 95 -1.77 -10.33 -9.89
CA THR A 95 -3.22 -10.43 -10.03
C THR A 95 -3.75 -11.27 -8.88
N MET A 96 -4.61 -10.68 -8.04
CA MET A 96 -5.14 -11.34 -6.86
C MET A 96 -6.18 -12.40 -7.25
N THR A 97 -5.81 -13.67 -7.19
CA THR A 97 -6.73 -14.80 -7.38
C THR A 97 -7.48 -15.10 -6.07
N PRO A 98 -8.67 -15.74 -6.12
CA PRO A 98 -9.38 -16.16 -4.91
C PRO A 98 -8.55 -17.09 -4.02
N LEU A 99 -7.78 -18.00 -4.61
CA LEU A 99 -6.90 -18.91 -3.88
C LEU A 99 -5.78 -18.15 -3.17
N LEU A 100 -5.11 -17.21 -3.86
CA LEU A 100 -4.05 -16.42 -3.25
C LEU A 100 -4.60 -15.53 -2.13
N ALA A 101 -5.75 -14.89 -2.34
CA ALA A 101 -6.40 -14.09 -1.31
C ALA A 101 -6.72 -14.93 -0.06
N GLN A 102 -7.28 -16.13 -0.25
CA GLN A 102 -7.56 -17.06 0.84
C GLN A 102 -6.28 -17.53 1.55
N THR A 103 -5.21 -17.76 0.79
CA THR A 103 -3.90 -18.19 1.33
C THR A 103 -3.34 -17.12 2.25
N LEU A 104 -3.29 -15.87 1.78
CA LEU A 104 -2.77 -14.73 2.55
C LEU A 104 -3.64 -14.41 3.77
N THR A 105 -4.95 -14.62 3.68
CA THR A 105 -5.90 -14.27 4.75
C THR A 105 -6.20 -15.40 5.74
N ARG A 106 -5.56 -16.57 5.61
CA ARG A 106 -5.86 -17.78 6.41
C ARG A 106 -7.31 -18.26 6.23
N HIS A 107 -7.87 -18.08 5.05
CA HIS A 107 -9.24 -18.46 4.70
C HIS A 107 -9.30 -19.62 3.69
N CYS A 108 -8.17 -20.27 3.41
CA CYS A 108 -8.15 -21.49 2.61
C CYS A 108 -8.98 -22.59 3.28
N GLY A 109 -9.55 -23.48 2.46
CA GLY A 109 -10.33 -24.64 2.90
C GLY A 109 -9.54 -25.73 3.63
N PHE A 110 -8.51 -25.38 4.40
CA PHE A 110 -7.78 -26.32 5.25
C PHE A 110 -8.57 -26.66 6.51
N ALA A 111 -8.24 -27.81 7.12
CA ALA A 111 -9.00 -28.34 8.26
C ALA A 111 -9.14 -27.33 9.40
N GLN A 112 -8.09 -26.57 9.71
CA GLN A 112 -8.14 -25.54 10.75
C GLN A 112 -9.26 -24.51 10.50
N TYR A 113 -9.35 -24.00 9.28
CA TYR A 113 -10.35 -23.00 8.91
C TYR A 113 -11.75 -23.62 8.85
N LEU A 114 -11.91 -24.77 8.20
CA LEU A 114 -13.20 -25.45 8.09
C LEU A 114 -13.77 -25.87 9.46
N ASN A 115 -12.91 -26.32 10.37
CA ASN A 115 -13.31 -26.67 11.74
C ASN A 115 -13.82 -25.47 12.54
N ARG A 116 -13.21 -24.29 12.36
CA ARG A 116 -13.70 -23.04 12.96
C ARG A 116 -15.15 -22.75 12.58
N PHE A 117 -15.55 -23.06 11.35
CA PHE A 117 -16.90 -22.89 10.83
C PHE A 117 -17.80 -24.11 11.00
N LYS A 118 -17.35 -25.14 11.74
CA LYS A 118 -18.11 -26.39 11.98
C LYS A 118 -18.46 -27.16 10.69
N LEU A 119 -17.64 -26.98 9.64
CA LEU A 119 -17.73 -27.72 8.38
C LEU A 119 -16.86 -28.99 8.38
N LYS A 120 -15.97 -29.12 9.37
CA LYS A 120 -15.14 -30.32 9.59
C LYS A 120 -15.03 -30.61 11.08
N ASP A 121 -15.05 -31.88 11.45
CA ASP A 121 -15.06 -32.30 12.86
C ASP A 121 -13.73 -32.04 13.59
N SER A 122 -12.62 -32.03 12.85
CA SER A 122 -11.27 -31.91 13.40
C SER A 122 -10.44 -30.85 12.65
N PRO A 123 -9.63 -30.03 13.37
CA PRO A 123 -8.68 -29.10 12.76
C PRO A 123 -7.38 -29.77 12.30
N TYR A 124 -7.20 -31.06 12.58
CA TYR A 124 -5.96 -31.78 12.33
C TYR A 124 -5.85 -32.30 10.89
N CYS A 125 -4.61 -32.42 10.41
CA CYS A 125 -4.28 -32.94 9.11
C CYS A 125 -4.42 -34.47 9.10
N ALA A 126 -4.64 -35.04 7.92
CA ALA A 126 -4.65 -36.50 7.75
C ALA A 126 -3.25 -37.11 7.88
N CYS A 127 -2.18 -36.32 7.77
CA CYS A 127 -0.80 -36.80 7.86
C CYS A 127 -0.41 -37.21 9.29
N ALA A 128 -0.99 -36.55 10.30
CA ALA A 128 -0.71 -36.79 11.71
C ALA A 128 -1.85 -36.25 12.59
N PRO A 129 -2.26 -36.99 13.63
CA PRO A 129 -3.42 -36.64 14.46
C PRO A 129 -3.22 -35.39 15.35
N ASP A 130 -1.97 -34.95 15.54
CA ASP A 130 -1.59 -33.81 16.40
C ASP A 130 -1.17 -32.56 15.59
N LYS A 131 -1.11 -32.65 14.26
CA LYS A 131 -0.72 -31.54 13.40
C LYS A 131 -1.95 -30.79 12.89
N VAL A 132 -2.10 -29.53 13.30
CA VAL A 132 -3.15 -28.65 12.76
C VAL A 132 -2.89 -28.41 11.28
N GLN A 133 -3.91 -28.59 10.44
CA GLN A 133 -3.77 -28.31 9.01
C GLN A 133 -4.00 -26.83 8.76
N ASP A 134 -2.93 -26.05 8.80
CA ASP A 134 -2.89 -24.67 8.34
C ASP A 134 -2.02 -24.53 7.08
N VAL A 135 -1.94 -23.31 6.55
CA VAL A 135 -1.15 -23.03 5.34
C VAL A 135 0.34 -23.30 5.54
N LEU A 136 0.88 -23.05 6.73
CA LEU A 136 2.31 -23.20 6.99
C LEU A 136 2.68 -24.68 7.05
N HIS A 137 1.87 -25.48 7.75
CA HIS A 137 2.02 -26.92 7.77
C HIS A 137 1.92 -27.51 6.36
N VAL A 138 0.93 -27.09 5.56
CA VAL A 138 0.74 -27.62 4.21
C VAL A 138 1.92 -27.31 3.30
N LEU A 139 2.51 -26.11 3.39
CA LEU A 139 3.64 -25.71 2.55
C LEU A 139 4.98 -26.28 3.04
N GLU A 140 5.22 -26.35 4.35
CA GLU A 140 6.57 -26.61 4.89
C GLU A 140 6.77 -28.00 5.51
N GLU A 141 5.71 -28.64 6.00
CA GLU A 141 5.83 -29.81 6.88
C GLU A 141 5.04 -31.03 6.39
N CYS A 142 3.99 -30.83 5.60
CA CYS A 142 3.01 -31.86 5.32
C CYS A 142 3.54 -32.88 4.30
N PRO A 143 3.75 -34.15 4.68
CA PRO A 143 4.27 -35.16 3.75
C PRO A 143 3.27 -35.48 2.63
N ILE A 144 1.98 -35.19 2.82
CA ILE A 144 0.95 -35.41 1.79
C ILE A 144 1.19 -34.54 0.56
N PHE A 145 1.64 -33.28 0.76
CA PHE A 145 1.87 -32.32 -0.31
C PHE A 145 3.36 -32.18 -0.68
N GLY A 146 4.22 -33.02 -0.09
CA GLY A 146 5.66 -32.91 -0.28
C GLY A 146 6.11 -33.14 -1.72
N ARG A 147 5.37 -33.96 -2.49
CA ARG A 147 5.67 -34.17 -3.92
C ARG A 147 5.38 -32.91 -4.71
N GLU A 148 4.19 -32.34 -4.56
CA GLU A 148 3.75 -31.13 -5.26
C GLU A 148 4.64 -29.94 -4.91
N CYS A 149 5.06 -29.84 -3.65
CA CYS A 149 6.06 -28.85 -3.23
C CYS A 149 7.37 -29.06 -3.98
N ALA A 150 7.93 -30.28 -3.96
CA ALA A 150 9.19 -30.58 -4.65
C ALA A 150 9.13 -30.34 -6.18
N GLU A 151 8.01 -30.67 -6.83
CA GLU A 151 7.78 -30.40 -8.25
C GLU A 151 7.74 -28.88 -8.53
N THR A 152 7.07 -28.12 -7.67
CA THR A 152 7.03 -26.65 -7.75
C THR A 152 8.40 -26.04 -7.53
N GLU A 153 9.16 -26.52 -6.54
CA GLU A 153 10.53 -26.08 -6.27
C GLU A 153 11.45 -26.36 -7.45
N ALA A 154 11.33 -27.54 -8.07
CA ALA A 154 12.10 -27.89 -9.26
C ALA A 154 11.75 -27.02 -10.47
N GLY A 155 10.47 -26.67 -10.64
CA GLY A 155 10.00 -25.84 -11.75
C GLY A 155 10.34 -24.35 -11.60
N THR A 156 10.29 -23.84 -10.37
CA THR A 156 10.50 -22.41 -10.08
C THR A 156 11.93 -22.07 -9.65
N GLY A 157 12.67 -23.06 -9.13
CA GLY A 157 13.95 -22.83 -8.45
C GLY A 157 13.81 -22.13 -7.09
N VAL A 158 12.59 -22.01 -6.56
CA VAL A 158 12.30 -21.32 -5.30
C VAL A 158 11.72 -22.32 -4.31
N VAL A 159 12.24 -22.32 -3.08
CA VAL A 159 11.77 -23.16 -1.98
C VAL A 159 10.32 -22.83 -1.64
N VAL A 160 9.46 -23.85 -1.53
CA VAL A 160 8.04 -23.70 -1.14
C VAL A 160 7.97 -23.65 0.38
N ALA A 161 8.29 -22.49 0.93
CA ALA A 161 8.25 -22.21 2.37
C ALA A 161 7.97 -20.73 2.61
N ARG A 162 7.76 -20.34 3.87
CA ARG A 162 7.51 -18.95 4.28
C ARG A 162 8.48 -17.96 3.66
N HIS A 163 9.77 -18.27 3.74
CA HIS A 163 10.85 -17.40 3.26
C HIS A 163 10.96 -17.39 1.72
N GLY A 164 10.53 -18.45 1.03
CA GLY A 164 10.55 -18.54 -0.43
C GLY A 164 9.26 -18.03 -1.08
N PHE A 165 8.17 -17.91 -0.33
CA PHE A 165 6.87 -17.47 -0.83
C PHE A 165 6.91 -16.10 -1.55
N PRO A 166 7.62 -15.07 -1.06
CA PRO A 166 7.81 -13.83 -1.83
C PRO A 166 8.47 -14.06 -3.19
N GLY A 167 9.40 -15.02 -3.29
CA GLY A 167 10.08 -15.41 -4.52
C GLY A 167 9.12 -16.01 -5.54
N LEU A 168 8.24 -16.92 -5.09
CA LEU A 168 7.20 -17.55 -5.93
C LEU A 168 6.29 -16.51 -6.58
N LEU A 169 5.99 -15.43 -5.86
CA LEU A 169 5.15 -14.34 -6.33
C LEU A 169 5.93 -13.20 -7.02
N SER A 170 7.26 -13.21 -7.02
CA SER A 170 8.05 -12.10 -7.58
C SER A 170 8.23 -12.22 -9.10
N ASP A 171 8.42 -13.44 -9.59
CA ASP A 171 8.70 -13.73 -11.00
C ASP A 171 7.46 -14.26 -11.74
N GLU A 172 7.24 -13.80 -12.97
CA GLU A 172 6.06 -14.17 -13.75
C GLU A 172 6.04 -15.66 -14.13
N LYS A 173 7.20 -16.26 -14.43
CA LYS A 173 7.29 -17.70 -14.74
C LYS A 173 6.98 -18.53 -13.50
N SER A 174 7.46 -18.09 -12.35
CA SER A 174 7.17 -18.75 -11.07
C SER A 174 5.69 -18.75 -10.74
N ARG A 175 4.98 -17.64 -11.00
CA ARG A 175 3.52 -17.52 -10.81
C ARG A 175 2.66 -18.34 -11.77
N VAL A 176 3.22 -18.81 -12.89
CA VAL A 176 2.49 -19.67 -13.83
C VAL A 176 2.58 -21.12 -13.38
N ILE A 177 3.66 -21.48 -12.69
CA ILE A 177 3.90 -22.83 -12.16
C ILE A 177 3.22 -23.01 -10.80
N PHE A 178 3.27 -21.98 -9.95
CA PHE A 178 2.63 -21.91 -8.63
C PHE A 178 1.16 -21.51 -8.71
#